data_AF-A0A1F5DBY8-F1
#
_entry.id   AF-A0A1F5DBY8-F1
#
_cell.length_a   1.000
_cell.length_b   1.000
_cell.length_c   1.000
_cell.angle_alpha   90.00
_cell.angle_beta   90.00
_cell.angle_gamma   90.00
#
_symmetry.space_group_name_H-M   'P 1'
#
loop_
_entity.id
_entity.type
_entity.pdbx_description
1 polymer ?
#
loop_
_entity_poly.entity_id
_entity_poly.type
_entity_poly.pdbx_seq_one_letter_code
_entity_poly.pdbx_strand_id
1 'polypeptide(L)'
;MVFGVNKLLGALFIAVVTLSLTPNVWSGITSADQPTSLACSAIPYMFDGEYPKDWPLTLEWLRENTAEDDIICSWWDYGYWIEAMARRTTLADGATQSENQIKNIANIMMRPQNESIQLLKQYDADYIVVFHTFNPNNPTSEWNLGDEGKWPQMALIGGFNLTDFIDYSQSSPQLTDRFASSTIARLMYHAADPKYFTQAYASPNGYVLVYKIHYPDEGQ
;
A
#
# COMPACT_ATOMS: atom_id res chain seq x y z
N MET A 1 65.02 -10.33 8.13
CA MET A 1 64.72 -11.27 7.03
C MET A 1 63.35 -10.86 6.50
N VAL A 2 63.30 -10.10 5.40
CA VAL A 2 62.01 -9.64 4.82
C VAL A 2 61.53 -10.77 3.91
N PHE A 3 60.50 -11.49 4.33
CA PHE A 3 59.88 -12.50 3.49
C PHE A 3 59.19 -11.81 2.32
N GLY A 4 59.78 -11.89 1.13
CA GLY A 4 59.13 -11.43 -0.10
C GLY A 4 57.91 -12.30 -0.37
N VAL A 5 56.73 -11.67 -0.45
CA VAL A 5 55.49 -12.37 -0.81
C VAL A 5 55.69 -13.02 -2.18
N ASN A 6 55.47 -14.33 -2.27
CA ASN A 6 55.56 -15.05 -3.54
C ASN A 6 54.50 -14.49 -4.50
N LYS A 7 54.92 -14.04 -5.69
CA LYS A 7 54.05 -13.45 -6.72
C LYS A 7 52.86 -14.34 -7.07
N LEU A 8 53.05 -15.67 -7.02
CA LEU A 8 51.99 -16.66 -7.24
C LEU A 8 50.94 -16.62 -6.11
N LEU A 9 51.39 -16.51 -4.85
CA LEU A 9 50.53 -16.45 -3.68
C LEU A 9 49.74 -15.13 -3.65
N GLY A 10 50.38 -14.02 -4.05
CA GLY A 10 49.72 -12.73 -4.21
C GLY A 10 48.65 -12.74 -5.31
N ALA A 11 48.94 -13.34 -6.47
CA ALA A 11 47.97 -13.48 -7.56
C ALA A 11 46.78 -14.36 -7.16
N LEU A 12 47.04 -15.46 -6.43
CA LEU A 12 45.99 -16.36 -5.95
C LEU A 12 45.10 -15.69 -4.89
N PHE A 13 45.70 -14.89 -3.99
CA PHE A 13 44.96 -14.09 -3.02
C PHE A 13 44.04 -13.07 -3.71
N ILE A 14 44.53 -12.34 -4.72
CA ILE A 14 43.72 -11.39 -5.49
C ILE A 14 42.58 -12.11 -6.22
N ALA A 15 42.84 -13.27 -6.82
CA ALA A 15 41.81 -14.05 -7.51
C ALA A 15 40.71 -14.52 -6.56
N VAL A 16 41.07 -15.03 -5.38
CA VAL A 16 40.12 -15.47 -4.34
C VAL A 16 39.30 -14.30 -3.82
N VAL A 17 39.94 -13.17 -3.52
CA VAL A 17 39.24 -11.95 -3.07
C VAL A 17 38.27 -11.47 -4.15
N THR A 18 38.70 -11.38 -5.40
CA THR A 18 37.86 -10.95 -6.51
C THR A 18 36.65 -11.88 -6.68
N LEU A 19 36.86 -13.20 -6.66
CA LEU A 19 35.80 -14.20 -6.79
C LEU A 19 34.83 -14.20 -5.60
N SER A 20 35.30 -13.90 -4.39
CA SER A 20 34.44 -13.77 -3.21
C SER A 20 33.60 -12.50 -3.22
N LEU A 21 34.06 -11.45 -3.91
CA LEU A 21 33.35 -10.18 -4.05
C LEU A 21 32.33 -10.22 -5.20
N THR A 22 32.53 -11.06 -6.21
CA THR A 22 31.63 -11.07 -7.39
C THR A 22 30.15 -11.33 -7.06
N PRO A 23 29.74 -12.22 -6.13
CA PRO A 23 28.32 -12.39 -5.81
C PRO A 23 27.74 -11.15 -5.13
N ASN A 24 28.53 -10.49 -4.28
CA ASN A 24 28.11 -9.26 -3.60
C ASN A 24 27.97 -8.09 -4.57
N VAL A 25 28.92 -7.95 -5.52
CA VAL A 25 28.86 -6.94 -6.58
C VAL A 25 27.68 -7.21 -7.50
N TRP A 26 27.45 -8.46 -7.89
CA TRP A 26 26.32 -8.85 -8.73
C TRP A 26 24.98 -8.58 -8.04
N SER A 27 24.84 -8.99 -6.78
CA SER A 27 23.68 -8.68 -5.94
C SER A 27 23.45 -7.16 -5.85
N GLY A 28 24.52 -6.39 -5.61
CA GLY A 28 24.45 -4.93 -5.55
C GLY A 28 24.00 -4.28 -6.86
N ILE A 29 24.48 -4.77 -8.02
CA ILE A 29 24.04 -4.31 -9.34
C ILE A 29 22.55 -4.64 -9.53
N THR A 30 22.12 -5.87 -9.25
CA THR A 30 20.70 -6.26 -9.40
C THR A 30 19.77 -5.48 -8.46
N SER A 31 20.23 -5.10 -7.27
CA SER A 31 19.48 -4.23 -6.36
C SER A 31 19.42 -2.78 -6.85
N ALA A 32 20.49 -2.28 -7.47
CA ALA A 32 20.54 -0.93 -8.03
C ALA A 32 19.69 -0.77 -9.30
N ASP A 33 19.55 -1.83 -10.09
CA ASP A 33 18.73 -1.85 -11.31
C ASP A 33 17.23 -2.08 -11.04
N GLN A 34 16.82 -2.24 -9.77
CA GLN A 34 15.39 -2.33 -9.46
C GLN A 34 14.68 -1.00 -9.76
N PRO A 35 13.51 -1.03 -10.42
CA PRO A 35 12.76 0.17 -10.70
C PRO A 35 12.29 0.85 -9.41
N THR A 36 12.02 2.15 -9.48
CA THR A 36 11.49 2.93 -8.34
C THR A 36 10.23 2.28 -7.75
N SER A 37 9.98 2.47 -6.45
CA SER A 37 8.82 1.89 -5.75
C SER A 37 7.50 2.09 -6.51
N LEU A 38 7.24 3.28 -7.04
CA LEU A 38 6.05 3.54 -7.86
C LEU A 38 5.98 2.64 -9.11
N ALA A 39 7.09 2.46 -9.82
CA ALA A 39 7.14 1.71 -11.07
C ALA A 39 6.96 0.19 -10.88
N CYS A 40 7.29 -0.36 -9.71
CA CYS A 40 6.99 -1.74 -9.32
C CYS A 40 5.81 -1.87 -8.35
N SER A 41 5.00 -0.81 -8.17
CA SER A 41 3.86 -0.82 -7.25
C SER A 41 4.22 -1.13 -5.79
N ALA A 42 5.46 -0.80 -5.38
CA ALA A 42 6.09 -1.12 -4.11
C ALA A 42 6.15 -2.61 -3.79
N ILE A 43 6.05 -3.46 -4.83
CA ILE A 43 6.17 -4.91 -4.72
C ILE A 43 7.57 -5.31 -5.22
N PRO A 44 8.46 -5.79 -4.33
CA PRO A 44 9.83 -6.14 -4.70
C PRO A 44 9.94 -7.51 -5.40
N TYR A 45 8.81 -8.10 -5.79
CA TYR A 45 8.72 -9.39 -6.44
C TYR A 45 8.40 -9.23 -7.93
N MET A 46 9.12 -9.97 -8.77
CA MET A 46 8.78 -10.09 -10.18
C MET A 46 7.80 -11.25 -10.38
N PHE A 47 6.86 -11.07 -11.30
CA PHE A 47 5.98 -12.10 -11.82
C PHE A 47 6.31 -12.31 -13.28
N ASP A 48 6.65 -13.54 -13.66
CA ASP A 48 7.00 -13.90 -15.04
C ASP A 48 8.08 -13.00 -15.69
N GLY A 49 9.01 -12.50 -14.87
CA GLY A 49 10.11 -11.64 -15.31
C GLY A 49 9.78 -10.15 -15.41
N GLU A 50 8.56 -9.74 -15.05
CA GLU A 50 8.15 -8.33 -14.99
C GLU A 50 7.74 -7.90 -13.57
N TYR A 51 7.89 -6.61 -13.27
CA TYR A 51 7.37 -6.03 -12.04
C TYR A 51 5.88 -5.67 -12.16
N PRO A 52 5.10 -5.75 -11.07
CA PRO A 52 3.72 -5.31 -11.02
C PRO A 52 3.55 -3.84 -11.41
N LYS A 53 2.64 -3.57 -12.34
CA LYS A 53 2.30 -2.22 -12.81
C LYS A 53 0.94 -1.75 -12.27
N ASP A 54 0.44 -2.36 -11.20
CA ASP A 54 -0.86 -2.05 -10.59
C ASP A 54 -1.01 -0.57 -10.22
N TRP A 55 -0.03 0.02 -9.53
CA TRP A 55 -0.07 1.46 -9.20
C TRP A 55 0.00 2.35 -10.44
N PRO A 56 0.99 2.20 -11.36
CA PRO A 56 1.04 2.98 -12.59
C PRO A 56 -0.24 2.94 -13.42
N LEU A 57 -0.85 1.76 -13.58
CA LEU A 57 -2.09 1.59 -14.34
C LEU A 57 -3.30 2.17 -13.61
N THR A 58 -3.34 2.07 -12.29
CA THR A 58 -4.42 2.69 -11.48
C THR A 58 -4.35 4.21 -11.54
N LEU A 59 -3.16 4.78 -11.47
CA LEU A 59 -2.96 6.23 -11.55
C LEU A 59 -3.32 6.79 -12.93
N GLU A 60 -3.01 6.05 -13.99
CA GLU A 60 -3.46 6.37 -15.34
C GLU A 60 -5.00 6.31 -15.43
N TRP A 61 -5.62 5.25 -14.89
CA TRP A 61 -7.07 5.13 -14.87
C TRP A 61 -7.73 6.30 -14.12
N LEU A 62 -7.22 6.68 -12.94
CA LEU A 62 -7.71 7.84 -12.19
C LEU A 62 -7.63 9.11 -13.05
N ARG A 63 -6.50 9.33 -13.72
CA ARG A 63 -6.31 10.50 -14.59
C ARG A 63 -7.30 10.59 -15.75
N GLU A 64 -7.65 9.44 -16.33
CA GLU A 64 -8.49 9.39 -17.53
C GLU A 64 -9.99 9.28 -17.23
N ASN A 65 -10.37 8.78 -16.04
CA ASN A 65 -11.75 8.37 -15.73
C ASN A 65 -12.40 9.11 -14.56
N THR A 66 -11.69 10.02 -13.90
CA THR A 66 -12.25 10.92 -12.87
C THR A 66 -12.16 12.37 -13.33
N ALA A 67 -13.01 13.26 -12.80
CA ALA A 67 -12.93 14.69 -13.08
C ALA A 67 -11.69 15.32 -12.42
N GLU A 68 -11.20 16.45 -12.94
CA GLU A 68 -10.00 17.11 -12.39
C GLU A 68 -10.19 17.63 -10.97
N ASP A 69 -11.43 17.96 -10.60
CA ASP A 69 -11.86 18.40 -9.28
C ASP A 69 -12.24 17.25 -8.33
N ASP A 70 -12.29 16.00 -8.83
CA ASP A 70 -12.59 14.85 -7.98
C ASP A 70 -11.52 14.68 -6.89
N ILE A 71 -11.99 14.45 -5.67
CA ILE A 71 -11.15 14.32 -4.48
C ILE A 71 -10.95 12.84 -4.14
N ILE A 72 -9.69 12.41 -4.07
CA ILE A 72 -9.32 11.01 -3.85
C ILE A 72 -8.82 10.80 -2.41
N CYS A 73 -9.53 9.97 -1.66
CA CYS A 73 -9.12 9.50 -0.33
C CYS A 73 -8.19 8.28 -0.46
N SER A 74 -7.04 8.31 0.19
CA SER A 74 -6.12 7.18 0.29
C SER A 74 -5.36 7.25 1.61
N TRP A 75 -4.62 6.19 1.94
CA TRP A 75 -3.57 6.31 2.96
C TRP A 75 -2.48 7.30 2.49
N TRP A 76 -1.81 7.94 3.45
CA TRP A 76 -0.89 9.05 3.16
C TRP A 76 0.37 8.64 2.39
N ASP A 77 0.81 7.38 2.52
CA ASP A 77 1.92 6.81 1.74
C ASP A 77 1.73 6.94 0.22
N TYR A 78 0.47 6.95 -0.26
CA TYR A 78 0.14 6.94 -1.69
C TYR A 78 -0.31 8.31 -2.23
N GLY A 79 -0.60 9.27 -1.35
CA GLY A 79 -1.18 10.57 -1.74
C GLY A 79 -0.30 11.32 -2.74
N TYR A 80 1.02 11.33 -2.53
CA TYR A 80 1.98 11.94 -3.46
C TYR A 80 1.95 11.28 -4.85
N TRP A 81 1.72 9.97 -4.97
CA TRP A 81 1.64 9.31 -6.28
C TRP A 81 0.38 9.73 -7.04
N ILE A 82 -0.74 9.83 -6.33
CA ILE A 82 -2.02 10.29 -6.89
C ILE A 82 -1.88 11.75 -7.37
N GLU A 83 -1.34 12.62 -6.54
CA GLU A 83 -1.13 14.03 -6.88
C GLU A 83 -0.19 14.18 -8.09
N ALA A 84 0.98 13.53 -8.07
CA ALA A 84 2.00 13.73 -9.09
C ALA A 84 1.64 13.08 -10.44
N MET A 85 1.05 11.89 -10.44
CA MET A 85 0.83 11.10 -11.67
C MET A 85 -0.61 11.21 -12.17
N ALA A 86 -1.59 11.07 -11.28
CA ALA A 86 -3.00 11.16 -11.65
C ALA A 86 -3.48 12.61 -11.76
N ARG A 87 -2.75 13.58 -11.19
CA ARG A 87 -3.12 15.01 -11.15
C ARG A 87 -4.53 15.19 -10.58
N ARG A 88 -4.76 14.59 -9.43
CA ARG A 88 -6.02 14.71 -8.67
C ARG A 88 -5.74 15.23 -7.28
N THR A 89 -6.73 15.95 -6.75
CA THR A 89 -6.73 16.38 -5.36
C THR A 89 -6.80 15.14 -4.47
N THR A 90 -5.99 15.11 -3.41
CA THR A 90 -5.98 14.03 -2.43
C THR A 90 -6.19 14.57 -1.01
N LEU A 91 -6.84 13.78 -0.16
CA LEU A 91 -6.98 14.11 1.27
C LEU A 91 -5.63 14.14 2.00
N ALA A 92 -4.61 13.45 1.48
CA ALA A 92 -3.26 13.44 2.02
C ALA A 92 -2.31 14.04 0.98
N ASP A 93 -2.25 15.37 0.91
CA ASP A 93 -1.31 16.05 0.01
C ASP A 93 0.15 15.71 0.40
N GLY A 94 1.03 15.62 -0.60
CA GLY A 94 2.43 15.23 -0.36
C GLY A 94 3.24 16.32 0.37
N ALA A 95 2.73 17.55 0.43
CA ALA A 95 3.44 18.74 0.88
C ALA A 95 3.00 19.28 2.25
N THR A 96 1.80 18.93 2.73
CA THR A 96 1.19 19.54 3.93
C THR A 96 0.53 18.48 4.81
N GLN A 97 1.32 17.48 5.22
CA GLN A 97 0.88 16.45 6.18
C GLN A 97 0.50 17.07 7.54
N SER A 98 -0.77 17.45 7.67
CA SER A 98 -1.38 17.83 8.94
C SER A 98 -1.68 16.56 9.74
N GLU A 99 -1.15 16.46 10.96
CA GLU A 99 -1.40 15.31 11.85
C GLU A 99 -2.91 15.05 12.04
N ASN A 100 -3.71 16.12 12.08
CA ASN A 100 -5.16 16.02 12.18
C ASN A 100 -5.78 15.38 10.93
N GLN A 101 -5.28 15.71 9.75
CA GLN A 101 -5.76 15.16 8.49
C GLN A 101 -5.49 13.66 8.41
N ILE A 102 -4.26 13.24 8.75
CA ILE A 102 -3.87 11.82 8.79
C ILE A 102 -4.71 11.07 9.82
N LYS A 103 -4.97 11.67 10.98
CA LYS A 103 -5.87 11.10 11.99
C LYS A 103 -7.29 10.94 11.49
N ASN A 104 -7.80 11.88 10.68
CA ASN A 104 -9.13 11.78 10.10
C ASN A 104 -9.20 10.68 9.03
N ILE A 105 -8.17 10.54 8.20
CA ILE A 105 -8.03 9.41 7.25
C ILE A 105 -7.99 8.08 8.02
N ALA A 106 -7.20 7.98 9.09
CA ALA A 106 -7.17 6.80 9.94
C ALA A 106 -8.55 6.48 10.54
N ASN A 107 -9.32 7.48 10.95
CA ASN A 107 -10.69 7.30 11.42
C ASN A 107 -11.63 6.83 10.30
N ILE A 108 -11.51 7.36 9.08
CA ILE A 108 -12.26 6.88 7.91
C ILE A 108 -11.95 5.40 7.63
N MET A 109 -10.68 5.00 7.70
CA MET A 109 -10.28 3.63 7.39
C MET A 109 -10.71 2.63 8.47
N MET A 110 -10.56 2.99 9.75
CA MET A 110 -10.74 2.04 10.85
C MET A 110 -12.15 1.98 11.44
N ARG A 111 -13.01 2.95 11.17
CA ARG A 111 -14.42 2.93 11.62
C ARG A 111 -15.29 2.09 10.70
N PRO A 112 -16.49 1.69 11.14
CA PRO A 112 -17.49 1.09 10.27
C PRO A 112 -17.94 2.04 9.14
N GLN A 113 -18.44 1.50 8.04
CA GLN A 113 -18.75 2.27 6.82
C GLN A 113 -19.81 3.36 7.02
N ASN A 114 -20.81 3.12 7.88
CA ASN A 114 -21.86 4.09 8.22
C ASN A 114 -21.34 5.31 8.98
N GLU A 115 -20.23 5.19 9.73
CA GLU A 115 -19.56 6.32 10.36
C GLU A 115 -18.55 6.96 9.41
N SER A 116 -17.82 6.13 8.68
CA SER A 116 -16.75 6.56 7.77
C SER A 116 -17.28 7.43 6.63
N ILE A 117 -18.49 7.14 6.14
CA ILE A 117 -19.15 7.94 5.11
C ILE A 117 -19.44 9.37 5.57
N GLN A 118 -19.73 9.59 6.86
CA GLN A 118 -19.97 10.93 7.40
C GLN A 118 -18.69 11.76 7.40
N LEU A 119 -17.56 11.13 7.71
CA LEU A 119 -16.25 11.77 7.64
C LEU A 119 -15.85 12.04 6.20
N LEU A 120 -16.01 11.08 5.30
CA LEU A 120 -15.76 11.26 3.87
C LEU A 120 -16.57 12.42 3.30
N LYS A 121 -17.84 12.58 3.73
CA LYS A 121 -18.71 13.70 3.31
C LYS A 121 -18.20 15.06 3.77
N GLN A 122 -17.52 15.15 4.91
CA GLN A 122 -16.94 16.42 5.39
C GLN A 122 -15.76 16.91 4.54
N TYR A 123 -15.13 16.00 3.78
CA TYR A 123 -14.03 16.29 2.87
C TYR A 123 -14.45 16.31 1.40
N ASP A 124 -15.74 16.15 1.12
CA ASP A 124 -16.28 16.03 -0.25
C ASP A 124 -15.50 15.02 -1.11
N ALA A 125 -15.17 13.84 -0.53
CA ALA A 125 -14.38 12.82 -1.21
C ALA A 125 -15.20 12.00 -2.22
N ASP A 126 -14.77 11.96 -3.49
CA ASP A 126 -15.49 11.25 -4.56
C ASP A 126 -15.08 9.78 -4.68
N TYR A 127 -13.80 9.49 -4.42
CA TYR A 127 -13.25 8.14 -4.52
C TYR A 127 -12.39 7.78 -3.31
N ILE A 128 -12.32 6.49 -3.00
CA ILE A 128 -11.40 5.93 -2.02
C ILE A 128 -10.56 4.82 -2.67
N VAL A 129 -9.25 4.87 -2.42
CA VAL A 129 -8.27 3.91 -2.94
C VAL A 129 -7.73 3.08 -1.79
N VAL A 130 -7.72 1.76 -1.97
CA VAL A 130 -7.09 0.80 -1.05
C VAL A 130 -6.09 -0.06 -1.80
N PHE A 131 -4.99 -0.38 -1.14
CA PHE A 131 -3.92 -1.21 -1.69
C PHE A 131 -3.80 -2.47 -0.84
N HIS A 132 -4.12 -3.62 -1.40
CA HIS A 132 -4.15 -4.91 -0.70
C HIS A 132 -3.30 -5.93 -1.45
N THR A 133 -2.22 -6.43 -0.82
CA THR A 133 -1.30 -7.36 -1.50
C THR A 133 -1.39 -8.79 -0.98
N PHE A 134 -1.42 -9.74 -1.91
CA PHE A 134 -1.48 -11.17 -1.63
C PHE A 134 -0.74 -11.97 -2.70
N ASN A 135 -0.41 -13.22 -2.38
CA ASN A 135 0.22 -14.14 -3.32
C ASN A 135 -0.74 -14.47 -4.48
N PRO A 136 -0.38 -14.21 -5.75
CA PRO A 136 -1.26 -14.53 -6.88
C PRO A 136 -1.62 -16.02 -6.98
N ASN A 137 -0.73 -16.90 -6.55
CA ASN A 137 -0.93 -18.35 -6.58
C ASN A 137 -1.73 -18.85 -5.36
N ASN A 138 -1.82 -18.05 -4.31
CA ASN A 138 -2.62 -18.36 -3.12
C ASN A 138 -3.17 -17.05 -2.51
N PRO A 139 -4.34 -16.57 -2.97
CA PRO A 139 -4.91 -15.31 -2.49
C PRO A 139 -5.22 -15.26 -0.99
N THR A 140 -5.23 -16.40 -0.30
CA THR A 140 -5.36 -16.45 1.17
C THR A 140 -4.07 -16.09 1.92
N SER A 141 -2.94 -16.01 1.21
CA SER A 141 -1.64 -15.65 1.75
C SER A 141 -1.33 -14.18 1.44
N GLU A 142 -1.62 -13.32 2.39
CA GLU A 142 -1.29 -11.89 2.34
C GLU A 142 0.23 -11.65 2.44
N TRP A 143 0.71 -10.57 1.82
CA TRP A 143 2.15 -10.24 1.79
C TRP A 143 2.54 -9.06 2.68
N ASN A 144 1.59 -8.38 3.32
CA ASN A 144 1.82 -7.27 4.24
C ASN A 144 2.63 -6.11 3.65
N LEU A 145 2.47 -5.84 2.35
CA LEU A 145 3.12 -4.71 1.64
C LEU A 145 2.16 -3.53 1.47
N GLY A 146 0.85 -3.79 1.45
CA GLY A 146 -0.21 -2.82 1.29
C GLY A 146 -0.77 -2.32 2.62
N ASP A 147 -2.07 -2.04 2.63
CA ASP A 147 -2.84 -1.55 3.77
C ASP A 147 -3.08 -2.67 4.80
N GLU A 148 -3.02 -3.94 4.37
CA GLU A 148 -3.08 -5.11 5.26
C GLU A 148 -1.91 -5.16 6.26
N GLY A 149 -0.76 -4.59 5.89
CA GLY A 149 0.39 -4.41 6.79
C GLY A 149 0.43 -3.08 7.55
N LYS A 150 -0.43 -2.12 7.19
CA LYS A 150 -0.41 -0.74 7.72
C LYS A 150 -1.60 -0.38 8.61
N TRP A 151 -2.69 -1.16 8.56
CA TRP A 151 -3.88 -0.88 9.36
C TRP A 151 -3.61 -0.79 10.88
N PRO A 152 -2.65 -1.52 11.51
CA PRO A 152 -2.38 -1.33 12.93
C PRO A 152 -1.87 0.08 13.24
N GLN A 153 -1.05 0.65 12.36
CA GLN A 153 -0.59 2.03 12.44
C GLN A 153 -1.75 3.01 12.25
N MET A 154 -2.66 2.71 11.31
CA MET A 154 -3.89 3.50 11.13
C MET A 154 -4.73 3.50 12.43
N ALA A 155 -4.92 2.34 13.07
CA ALA A 155 -5.65 2.24 14.33
C ALA A 155 -5.01 3.08 15.44
N LEU A 156 -3.69 3.00 15.61
CA LEU A 156 -2.96 3.79 16.61
C LEU A 156 -3.08 5.29 16.36
N ILE A 157 -2.88 5.74 15.12
CA ILE A 157 -2.99 7.17 14.75
C ILE A 157 -4.43 7.67 14.92
N GLY A 158 -5.41 6.83 14.59
CA GLY A 158 -6.84 7.10 14.80
C GLY A 158 -7.24 7.25 16.27
N GLY A 159 -6.38 6.80 17.20
CA GLY A 159 -6.62 6.81 18.65
C GLY A 159 -7.38 5.59 19.14
N PHE A 160 -7.38 4.50 18.39
CA PHE A 160 -8.02 3.24 18.78
C PHE A 160 -7.05 2.30 19.50
N ASN A 161 -7.60 1.35 20.26
CA ASN A 161 -6.80 0.32 20.90
C ASN A 161 -6.67 -0.91 19.99
N LEU A 162 -5.44 -1.39 19.77
CA LEU A 162 -5.19 -2.57 18.94
C LEU A 162 -5.86 -3.83 19.48
N THR A 163 -6.06 -3.94 20.80
CA THR A 163 -6.74 -5.09 21.41
C THR A 163 -8.22 -5.20 21.00
N ASP A 164 -8.81 -4.12 20.49
CA ASP A 164 -10.18 -4.16 19.98
C ASP A 164 -10.23 -4.88 18.61
N PHE A 165 -9.13 -4.84 17.86
CA PHE A 165 -9.00 -5.39 16.51
C PHE A 165 -8.26 -6.73 16.45
N ILE A 166 -7.42 -7.02 17.44
CA ILE A 166 -6.61 -8.24 17.54
C ILE A 166 -6.91 -8.93 18.87
N ASP A 167 -7.37 -10.17 18.79
CA ASP A 167 -7.48 -11.06 19.93
C ASP A 167 -6.15 -11.77 20.17
N TYR A 168 -5.52 -11.47 21.30
CA TYR A 168 -4.28 -12.08 21.78
C TYR A 168 -4.51 -13.24 22.78
N SER A 169 -5.76 -13.64 23.02
CA SER A 169 -6.09 -14.70 23.99
C SER A 169 -5.61 -16.10 23.56
N GLN A 170 -5.40 -16.29 22.26
CA GLN A 170 -4.94 -17.54 21.66
C GLN A 170 -3.44 -17.50 21.33
N SER A 171 -2.84 -18.67 21.10
CA SER A 171 -1.41 -18.79 20.76
C SER A 171 -1.02 -18.12 19.44
N SER A 172 -1.98 -17.90 18.54
CA SER A 172 -1.83 -17.14 17.30
C SER A 172 -2.83 -15.99 17.30
N PRO A 173 -2.37 -14.72 17.25
CA PRO A 173 -3.27 -13.57 17.23
C PRO A 173 -4.29 -13.67 16.10
N GLN A 174 -5.57 -13.44 16.42
CA GLN A 174 -6.66 -13.48 15.43
C GLN A 174 -7.29 -12.10 15.27
N LEU A 175 -7.69 -11.77 14.04
CA LEU A 175 -8.44 -10.54 13.78
C LEU A 175 -9.86 -10.68 14.32
N THR A 176 -10.36 -9.65 14.99
CA THR A 176 -11.69 -9.64 15.60
C THR A 176 -12.76 -9.20 14.60
N ASP A 177 -14.03 -9.41 14.93
CA ASP A 177 -15.17 -8.87 14.19
C ASP A 177 -15.13 -7.33 14.08
N ARG A 178 -14.46 -6.66 15.03
CA ARG A 178 -14.27 -5.21 14.98
C ARG A 178 -13.38 -4.81 13.81
N PHE A 179 -12.33 -5.58 13.52
CA PHE A 179 -11.52 -5.36 12.31
C PHE A 179 -12.32 -5.68 11.06
N ALA A 180 -13.02 -6.82 11.02
CA ALA A 180 -13.81 -7.23 9.86
C ALA A 180 -14.93 -6.23 9.50
N SER A 181 -15.45 -5.49 10.49
CA SER A 181 -16.47 -4.44 10.28
C SER A 181 -15.90 -3.08 9.90
N SER A 182 -14.58 -2.87 9.98
CA SER A 182 -13.92 -1.63 9.57
C SER A 182 -14.03 -1.36 8.07
N THR A 183 -14.03 -0.09 7.68
CA THR A 183 -14.11 0.30 6.27
C THR A 183 -12.95 -0.29 5.47
N ILE A 184 -11.71 -0.18 5.96
CA ILE A 184 -10.53 -0.68 5.26
C ILE A 184 -10.62 -2.18 5.00
N ALA A 185 -10.98 -2.98 6.00
CA ALA A 185 -11.12 -4.43 5.83
C ALA A 185 -12.20 -4.75 4.80
N ARG A 186 -13.37 -4.11 4.90
CA ARG A 186 -14.46 -4.34 3.95
C ARG A 186 -14.11 -3.92 2.52
N LEU A 187 -13.30 -2.87 2.32
CA LEU A 187 -12.83 -2.46 1.00
C LEU A 187 -11.74 -3.41 0.46
N MET A 188 -10.79 -3.84 1.28
CA MET A 188 -9.72 -4.78 0.88
C MET A 188 -10.25 -6.16 0.49
N TYR A 189 -11.30 -6.65 1.17
CA TYR A 189 -11.90 -7.96 0.94
C TYR A 189 -13.16 -7.92 0.06
N HIS A 190 -13.35 -6.86 -0.75
CA HIS A 190 -14.50 -6.72 -1.67
C HIS A 190 -15.88 -6.85 -1.02
N ALA A 191 -15.98 -6.57 0.29
CA ALA A 191 -17.20 -6.60 1.08
C ALA A 191 -17.76 -5.18 1.31
N ALA A 192 -17.49 -4.25 0.40
CA ALA A 192 -17.99 -2.89 0.47
C ALA A 192 -19.52 -2.88 0.48
N ASP A 193 -20.16 -2.10 1.37
CA ASP A 193 -21.61 -1.93 1.34
C ASP A 193 -21.98 -1.13 0.08
N PRO A 194 -22.78 -1.71 -0.85
CA PRO A 194 -23.18 -1.04 -2.07
C PRO A 194 -23.92 0.27 -1.84
N LYS A 195 -24.49 0.47 -0.63
CA LYS A 195 -25.12 1.72 -0.23
C LYS A 195 -24.14 2.90 -0.23
N TYR A 196 -22.88 2.66 0.14
CA TYR A 196 -21.88 3.71 0.33
C TYR A 196 -20.77 3.67 -0.72
N PHE A 197 -20.47 2.50 -1.28
CA PHE A 197 -19.30 2.31 -2.13
C PHE A 197 -19.64 1.41 -3.33
N THR A 198 -19.15 1.79 -4.51
CA THR A 198 -19.17 0.93 -5.70
C THR A 198 -17.76 0.79 -6.23
N GLN A 199 -17.28 -0.44 -6.43
CA GLN A 199 -15.96 -0.66 -7.02
C GLN A 199 -15.96 -0.14 -8.47
N ALA A 200 -15.20 0.92 -8.73
CA ALA A 200 -15.09 1.56 -10.03
C ALA A 200 -13.95 0.95 -10.87
N TYR A 201 -12.88 0.53 -10.20
CA TYR A 201 -11.71 -0.07 -10.84
C TYR A 201 -11.02 -1.07 -9.90
N ALA A 202 -10.40 -2.08 -10.50
CA ALA A 202 -9.43 -2.96 -9.86
C ALA A 202 -8.25 -3.14 -10.81
N SER A 203 -7.04 -3.08 -10.26
CA SER A 203 -5.81 -3.26 -11.02
C SER A 203 -5.69 -4.70 -11.55
N PRO A 204 -4.80 -4.98 -12.52
CA PRO A 204 -4.72 -6.31 -13.16
C PRO A 204 -4.50 -7.48 -12.19
N ASN A 205 -3.72 -7.28 -11.13
CA ASN A 205 -3.49 -8.29 -10.10
C ASN A 205 -4.48 -8.18 -8.92
N GLY A 206 -5.43 -7.23 -8.97
CA GLY A 206 -6.39 -6.97 -7.91
C GLY A 206 -5.79 -6.29 -6.68
N TYR A 207 -4.56 -5.75 -6.79
CA TYR A 207 -3.86 -5.17 -5.65
C TYR A 207 -4.34 -3.77 -5.31
N VAL A 208 -4.61 -2.93 -6.30
CA VAL A 208 -5.12 -1.58 -6.06
C VAL A 208 -6.58 -1.56 -6.45
N LEU A 209 -7.44 -1.19 -5.51
CA LEU A 209 -8.88 -1.10 -5.70
C LEU A 209 -9.32 0.34 -5.55
N VAL A 210 -10.16 0.80 -6.47
CA VAL A 210 -10.74 2.14 -6.45
C VAL A 210 -12.25 2.00 -6.30
N TYR A 211 -12.79 2.63 -5.27
CA TYR A 211 -14.22 2.67 -5.01
C TYR A 211 -14.75 4.09 -5.18
N LYS A 212 -15.83 4.22 -5.94
CA LYS A 212 -16.64 5.45 -5.99
C LYS A 212 -17.51 5.53 -4.74
N ILE A 213 -17.54 6.71 -4.13
CA ILE A 213 -18.27 6.99 -2.91
C ILE A 213 -19.68 7.48 -3.25
N HIS A 214 -20.68 6.98 -2.52
CA HIS A 214 -22.07 7.42 -2.60
C HIS A 214 -22.54 7.90 -1.24
N TYR A 215 -23.05 9.12 -1.20
CA TYR A 215 -23.64 9.69 0.00
C TYR A 215 -25.16 9.47 -0.05
N PRO A 216 -25.71 8.55 0.76
CA PRO A 216 -27.15 8.41 0.83
C PRO A 216 -27.77 9.68 1.40
N ASP A 217 -28.86 10.13 0.79
CA ASP A 217 -29.65 11.22 1.31
C ASP A 217 -30.17 10.86 2.71
N GLU A 218 -30.13 11.82 3.63
CA GLU A 218 -30.68 11.69 4.99
C GLU A 218 -32.21 11.60 4.91
N GLY A 219 -32.76 10.47 4.47
CA GLY A 219 -34.21 10.34 4.25
C GLY A 219 -34.77 9.04 3.66
N GLN A 220 -33.98 7.97 3.50
CA GLN A 220 -34.48 6.64 3.09
C GLN A 220 -34.03 5.51 4.00
#